data_AF-A0A1M6R324-F1
#
_entry.id   AF-A0A1M6R324-F1
#
_cell.length_a   1.000
_cell.length_b   1.000
_cell.length_c   1.000
_cell.angle_alpha   90.00
_cell.angle_beta   90.00
_cell.angle_gamma   90.00
#
_symmetry.space_group_name_H-M   'P 1'
#
loop_
_entity.id
_entity.type
_entity.pdbx_description
1 polymer ?
#
loop_
_entity_poly.entity_id
_entity_poly.type
_entity_poly.pdbx_seq_one_letter_code
_entity_poly.pdbx_strand_id
1 'polypeptide(L)'
;MESNYYEKDFINNGFCVCVSTYGYSQYRDPQQLDISGLGNAMTTKQNRYNNNVAKVQNTVNKIADYLRNLQISDERKQNLFNSFDEKCMKQMPSINYSSDEQADSLVKFLYDCINYQLKNN
;
A
#
# COMPACT_ATOMS: atom_id res chain seq x y z
N MET A 1 -24.34 58.56 -14.43
CA MET A 1 -24.48 57.38 -15.30
C MET A 1 -23.08 56.94 -15.64
N GLU A 2 -22.56 55.93 -14.95
CA GLU A 2 -21.32 55.27 -15.35
C GLU A 2 -21.61 53.77 -15.37
N SER A 3 -21.30 53.16 -16.53
CA SER A 3 -21.63 51.78 -16.86
C SER A 3 -20.45 50.89 -16.47
N ASN A 4 -20.77 49.79 -15.80
CA ASN A 4 -19.86 48.76 -15.31
C ASN A 4 -19.11 48.03 -16.43
N TYR A 5 -17.81 47.77 -16.22
CA TYR A 5 -17.08 46.68 -16.87
C TYR A 5 -16.45 45.82 -15.77
N TYR A 6 -16.75 44.52 -15.77
CA TYR A 6 -16.26 43.53 -14.82
C TYR A 6 -14.91 42.95 -15.28
N GLU A 7 -13.91 42.94 -14.41
CA GLU A 7 -12.77 42.01 -14.52
C GLU A 7 -12.66 41.25 -13.19
N LYS A 8 -12.76 39.91 -13.27
CA LYS A 8 -12.70 39.01 -12.12
C LYS A 8 -11.27 38.52 -11.97
N ASP A 9 -10.53 39.12 -11.05
CA ASP A 9 -9.25 38.57 -10.60
C ASP A 9 -9.48 37.40 -9.65
N PHE A 10 -9.21 36.20 -10.14
CA PHE A 10 -9.04 35.02 -9.30
C PHE A 10 -7.68 35.13 -8.58
N ILE A 11 -7.75 35.44 -7.28
CA ILE A 11 -6.60 35.40 -6.36
C ILE A 11 -6.19 33.94 -6.17
N ASN A 12 -5.08 33.55 -6.80
CA ASN A 12 -4.38 32.30 -6.49
C ASN A 12 -3.39 32.58 -5.36
N ASN A 13 -3.68 32.01 -4.19
CA ASN A 13 -2.90 32.20 -2.98
C ASN A 13 -1.56 31.47 -3.07
N GLY A 14 -0.46 32.23 -3.01
CA GLY A 14 0.78 31.79 -2.39
C GLY A 14 1.86 31.27 -3.32
N PHE A 15 2.64 32.17 -3.93
CA PHE A 15 4.04 31.89 -4.25
C PHE A 15 4.90 33.12 -3.99
N CYS A 16 5.90 32.95 -3.13
CA CYS A 16 6.86 33.97 -2.74
C CYS A 16 7.88 34.18 -3.86
N VAL A 17 8.07 35.43 -4.30
CA VAL A 17 9.05 35.78 -5.34
C VAL A 17 10.37 36.15 -4.67
N CYS A 18 11.40 35.31 -4.84
CA CYS A 18 12.79 35.74 -4.68
C CYS A 18 13.32 36.11 -6.07
N VAL A 19 13.51 37.41 -6.31
CA VAL A 19 14.20 37.93 -7.49
C VAL A 19 15.68 37.62 -7.34
N SER A 20 16.27 36.92 -8.32
CA SER A 20 17.72 36.89 -8.50
C SER A 20 18.05 37.09 -9.98
N THR A 21 18.94 38.05 -10.18
CA THR A 21 19.28 38.70 -11.45
C THR A 21 20.32 37.92 -12.26
N TYR A 22 20.10 37.90 -13.58
CA TYR A 22 21.03 37.61 -14.70
C TYR A 22 21.67 36.21 -14.84
N GLY A 23 21.03 35.42 -15.71
CA GLY A 23 21.67 34.42 -16.56
C GLY A 23 20.65 34.05 -17.64
N TYR A 24 20.95 34.32 -18.92
CA TYR A 24 20.06 33.99 -20.04
C TYR A 24 20.05 32.46 -20.23
N SER A 25 19.31 31.74 -19.40
CA SER A 25 18.89 30.38 -19.69
C SER A 25 17.86 30.49 -20.80
N GLN A 26 18.24 30.08 -22.02
CA GLN A 26 17.24 29.86 -23.06
C GLN A 26 16.18 28.92 -22.50
N TYR A 27 14.97 29.42 -22.36
CA TYR A 27 13.83 28.62 -21.97
C TYR A 27 13.64 27.57 -23.06
N ARG A 28 14.07 26.34 -22.77
CA ARG A 28 13.72 25.18 -23.60
C ARG A 28 12.23 24.99 -23.40
N ASP A 29 11.45 25.00 -24.49
CA ASP A 29 10.04 24.61 -24.42
C ASP A 29 9.94 23.29 -23.63
N PRO A 30 9.03 23.20 -22.65
CA PRO A 30 8.85 21.98 -21.90
C PRO A 30 8.56 20.87 -22.90
N GLN A 31 9.42 19.84 -22.91
CA GLN A 31 9.13 18.62 -23.65
C GLN A 31 7.75 18.13 -23.19
N GLN A 32 6.82 17.95 -24.14
CA GLN A 32 5.55 17.31 -23.83
C GLN A 32 5.84 15.94 -23.23
N LEU A 33 5.54 15.80 -21.94
CA LEU A 33 5.68 14.53 -21.25
C LEU A 33 4.61 13.59 -21.80
N ASP A 34 5.04 12.45 -22.34
CA ASP A 34 4.12 11.38 -22.72
C ASP A 34 3.53 10.76 -21.45
N ILE A 35 2.34 11.25 -21.07
CA ILE A 35 1.61 10.80 -19.87
C ILE A 35 0.86 9.48 -20.09
N SER A 36 0.78 8.99 -21.33
CA SER A 36 0.01 7.78 -21.66
C SER A 36 0.63 6.52 -21.02
N GLY A 37 1.96 6.44 -21.00
CA GLY A 37 2.71 5.38 -20.29
C GLY A 37 2.56 5.44 -18.77
N LEU A 38 2.38 6.64 -18.20
CA LEU A 38 2.20 6.83 -16.75
C LEU A 38 0.86 6.28 -16.26
N GLY A 39 -0.21 6.48 -17.02
CA GLY A 39 -1.53 5.91 -16.71
C GLY A 39 -1.49 4.39 -16.66
N ASN A 40 -0.90 3.74 -17.68
CA ASN A 40 -0.79 2.28 -17.75
C ASN A 40 0.11 1.71 -16.63
N ALA A 41 1.22 2.37 -16.32
CA ALA A 41 2.11 1.97 -15.24
C ALA A 41 1.43 2.09 -13.87
N MET A 42 0.66 3.17 -13.63
CA MET A 42 -0.10 3.37 -12.39
C MET A 42 -1.18 2.30 -12.23
N THR A 43 -1.97 2.04 -13.27
CA THR A 43 -3.00 0.98 -13.25
C THR A 43 -2.38 -0.40 -12.97
N THR A 44 -1.26 -0.72 -13.62
CA THR A 44 -0.55 -1.99 -13.39
C THR A 44 -0.09 -2.12 -11.94
N LYS A 45 0.48 -1.06 -11.36
CA LYS A 45 0.93 -1.05 -9.97
C LYS A 45 -0.23 -1.19 -8.99
N GLN A 46 -1.35 -0.50 -9.24
CA GLN A 46 -2.54 -0.58 -8.40
C GLN A 46 -3.17 -1.99 -8.45
N ASN A 47 -3.25 -2.60 -9.63
CA ASN A 47 -3.74 -3.97 -9.77
C ASN A 47 -2.86 -4.95 -8.99
N ARG A 48 -1.54 -4.79 -9.07
CA ARG A 48 -0.59 -5.62 -8.31
C ARG A 48 -0.78 -5.46 -6.80
N TYR A 49 -0.91 -4.22 -6.33
CA TYR A 49 -1.25 -3.91 -4.95
C TYR A 49 -2.53 -4.63 -4.51
N ASN A 50 -3.63 -4.45 -5.25
CA ASN A 50 -4.93 -5.05 -4.92
C ASN A 50 -4.86 -6.58 -4.86
N ASN A 51 -4.21 -7.20 -5.85
CA ASN A 51 -4.03 -8.65 -5.91
C ASN A 51 -3.21 -9.17 -4.73
N ASN A 52 -2.15 -8.47 -4.34
CA ASN A 52 -1.30 -8.87 -3.24
C ASN A 52 -1.96 -8.69 -1.87
N VAL A 53 -2.78 -7.64 -1.69
CA VAL A 53 -3.62 -7.50 -0.50
C VAL A 53 -4.59 -8.67 -0.40
N ALA A 54 -5.32 -8.99 -1.48
CA ALA A 54 -6.25 -10.11 -1.50
C ALA A 54 -5.56 -11.46 -1.24
N LYS A 55 -4.36 -11.66 -1.79
CA LYS A 55 -3.53 -12.85 -1.55
C LYS A 55 -3.21 -13.03 -0.06
N VAL A 56 -2.71 -11.99 0.60
CA VAL A 56 -2.36 -12.04 2.04
C VAL A 56 -3.61 -12.28 2.89
N GLN A 57 -4.71 -11.57 2.60
CA GLN A 57 -5.99 -11.77 3.31
C GLN A 57 -6.51 -13.20 3.17
N ASN A 58 -6.47 -13.76 1.97
CA ASN A 58 -6.87 -15.14 1.72
C ASN A 58 -5.99 -16.15 2.49
N THR A 59 -4.69 -15.89 2.61
CA THR A 59 -3.79 -16.71 3.42
C THR A 59 -4.18 -16.67 4.90
N VAL A 60 -4.43 -15.48 5.45
CA VAL A 60 -4.88 -15.33 6.86
C VAL A 60 -6.19 -16.10 7.09
N ASN A 61 -7.16 -15.96 6.19
CA ASN A 61 -8.44 -16.66 6.28
C ASN A 61 -8.24 -18.18 6.24
N LYS A 62 -7.41 -18.70 5.32
CA LYS A 62 -7.09 -20.13 5.24
C LYS A 62 -6.46 -20.66 6.53
N ILE A 63 -5.55 -19.89 7.14
CA ILE A 63 -4.93 -20.26 8.42
C ILE A 63 -5.99 -20.29 9.51
N ALA A 64 -6.83 -19.26 9.62
CA ALA A 64 -7.89 -19.20 10.62
C ALA A 64 -8.88 -20.37 10.48
N ASP A 65 -9.28 -20.69 9.24
CA ASP A 65 -10.17 -21.82 8.95
C ASP A 65 -9.50 -23.15 9.27
N TYR A 66 -8.22 -23.31 8.95
CA TYR A 66 -7.45 -24.50 9.33
C TYR A 66 -7.45 -24.70 10.85
N LEU A 67 -7.12 -23.66 11.62
CA LEU A 67 -7.09 -23.72 13.09
C LEU A 67 -8.46 -24.06 13.68
N ARG A 68 -9.54 -23.50 13.13
CA ARG A 68 -10.91 -23.77 13.57
C ARG A 68 -11.29 -25.24 13.41
N ASN A 69 -10.85 -25.86 12.31
CA ASN A 69 -11.22 -27.21 11.91
C ASN A 69 -10.27 -28.30 12.45
N LEU A 70 -9.22 -27.94 13.20
CA LEU A 70 -8.36 -28.91 13.86
C LEU A 70 -9.15 -29.81 14.82
N GLN A 71 -8.86 -31.11 14.81
CA GLN A 71 -9.46 -32.10 15.70
C GLN A 71 -8.67 -32.17 17.02
N ILE A 72 -8.68 -31.06 17.76
CA ILE A 72 -8.00 -30.89 19.06
C ILE A 72 -8.98 -30.28 20.08
N SER A 73 -8.60 -30.26 21.36
CA SER A 73 -9.42 -29.63 22.41
C SER A 73 -9.65 -28.14 22.15
N ASP A 74 -10.80 -27.63 22.58
CA ASP A 74 -11.17 -26.23 22.39
C ASP A 74 -10.20 -25.28 23.10
N GLU A 75 -9.71 -25.65 24.28
CA GLU A 75 -8.66 -24.91 24.99
C GLU A 75 -7.39 -24.78 24.13
N ARG A 76 -6.97 -25.87 23.49
CA ARG A 76 -5.77 -25.84 22.63
C ARG A 76 -6.01 -25.04 21.36
N LYS A 77 -7.23 -25.08 20.78
CA LYS A 77 -7.60 -24.19 19.67
C LYS A 77 -7.49 -22.72 20.08
N GLN A 78 -8.04 -22.36 21.24
CA GLN A 78 -8.02 -20.99 21.73
C GLN A 78 -6.57 -20.51 21.95
N ASN A 79 -5.71 -21.35 22.54
CA ASN A 79 -4.30 -21.04 22.71
C ASN A 79 -3.57 -20.84 21.38
N LEU A 80 -3.90 -21.64 20.35
CA LEU A 80 -3.35 -21.48 19.01
C LEU A 80 -3.84 -20.20 18.32
N PHE A 81 -5.12 -19.85 18.45
CA PHE A 81 -5.64 -18.59 17.92
C PHE A 81 -4.99 -17.38 18.58
N ASN A 82 -4.85 -17.38 19.90
CA ASN A 82 -4.17 -16.33 20.64
C ASN A 82 -2.70 -16.21 20.22
N SER A 83 -2.00 -17.35 20.10
CA SER A 83 -0.62 -17.37 19.63
C SER A 83 -0.48 -16.87 18.19
N PHE A 84 -1.43 -17.21 17.31
CA PHE A 84 -1.44 -16.71 15.94
C PHE A 84 -1.64 -15.19 15.88
N ASP A 85 -2.59 -14.65 16.65
CA ASP A 85 -2.81 -13.20 16.75
C ASP A 85 -1.57 -12.48 17.30
N GLU A 86 -1.08 -12.89 18.47
CA GLU A 86 -0.02 -12.17 19.18
C GLU A 86 1.37 -12.33 18.56
N LYS A 87 1.69 -13.52 18.05
CA LYS A 87 3.05 -13.83 17.58
C LYS A 87 3.18 -13.77 16.07
N CYS A 88 2.11 -13.98 15.31
CA CYS A 88 2.17 -13.94 13.85
C CYS A 88 1.58 -12.64 13.29
N MET A 89 0.35 -12.27 13.69
CA MET A 89 -0.33 -11.10 13.11
C MET A 89 0.24 -9.77 13.63
N LYS A 90 0.46 -9.64 14.95
CA LYS A 90 1.02 -8.41 15.53
C LYS A 90 2.51 -8.18 15.22
N GLN A 91 3.25 -9.24 14.93
CA GLN A 91 4.68 -9.17 14.55
C GLN A 91 4.88 -9.20 13.04
N MET A 92 3.80 -9.01 12.28
CA MET A 92 3.85 -9.05 10.83
C MET A 92 4.73 -7.92 10.29
N PRO A 93 5.71 -8.22 9.40
CA PRO A 93 6.55 -7.18 8.83
C PRO A 93 5.72 -6.25 7.94
N SER A 94 6.06 -4.95 7.96
CA SER A 94 5.53 -4.00 6.99
C SER A 94 6.10 -4.31 5.61
N ILE A 95 5.24 -4.31 4.58
CA ILE A 95 5.63 -4.63 3.21
C ILE A 95 5.07 -3.64 2.19
N ASN A 96 5.73 -3.56 1.05
CA ASN A 96 5.19 -2.94 -0.15
C ASN A 96 4.31 -3.95 -0.92
N TYR A 97 3.00 -3.82 -0.79
CA TYR A 97 2.04 -4.67 -1.52
C TYR A 97 2.09 -4.49 -3.04
N SER A 98 2.73 -3.45 -3.58
CA SER A 98 3.00 -3.36 -5.03
C SER A 98 4.16 -4.26 -5.50
N SER A 99 4.81 -5.00 -4.59
CA SER A 99 5.88 -5.96 -4.87
C SER A 99 5.39 -7.38 -4.59
N ASP A 100 5.41 -8.23 -5.62
CA ASP A 100 5.00 -9.63 -5.49
C ASP A 100 5.93 -10.38 -4.54
N GLU A 101 7.25 -10.15 -4.65
CA GLU A 101 8.27 -10.75 -3.79
C GLU A 101 8.03 -10.48 -2.31
N GLN A 102 7.71 -9.23 -1.94
CA GLN A 102 7.45 -8.89 -0.54
C GLN A 102 6.13 -9.50 -0.04
N ALA A 103 5.10 -9.52 -0.89
CA ALA A 103 3.84 -10.17 -0.56
C ALA A 103 3.99 -11.69 -0.39
N ASP A 104 4.79 -12.35 -1.24
CA ASP A 104 5.10 -13.77 -1.14
C ASP A 104 5.95 -14.09 0.10
N SER A 105 6.93 -13.24 0.40
CA SER A 105 7.71 -13.35 1.63
C SER A 105 6.83 -13.25 2.87
N LEU A 106 5.83 -12.36 2.86
CA LEU A 106 4.89 -12.23 3.96
C LEU A 106 3.98 -13.46 4.09
N VAL A 107 3.48 -14.00 2.98
CA VAL A 107 2.72 -15.26 2.99
C VAL A 107 3.54 -16.41 3.57
N LYS A 108 4.81 -16.52 3.18
CA LYS A 108 5.73 -17.53 3.74
C LYS A 108 5.91 -17.33 5.25
N PHE A 109 6.14 -16.09 5.70
CA PHE A 109 6.26 -15.78 7.12
C PHE A 109 5.03 -16.23 7.92
N LEU A 110 3.82 -15.97 7.42
CA LEU A 110 2.58 -16.38 8.09
C LEU A 110 2.49 -17.90 8.25
N TYR A 111 2.83 -18.66 7.20
CA TYR A 111 2.86 -20.12 7.25
C TYR A 111 3.95 -20.65 8.19
N ASP A 112 5.16 -20.11 8.11
CA ASP A 112 6.27 -20.53 8.97
C ASP A 112 5.94 -20.24 10.45
N CYS A 113 5.35 -19.09 10.74
CA CYS A 113 4.95 -18.70 12.09
C CYS A 113 3.88 -19.63 12.65
N ILE A 114 2.79 -19.90 11.91
CA ILE A 114 1.76 -20.81 12.44
C ILE A 114 2.26 -22.24 12.59
N ASN A 115 3.10 -22.72 11.66
CA ASN A 115 3.73 -24.03 11.78
C ASN A 115 4.61 -24.14 13.02
N TYR A 116 5.31 -23.06 13.39
CA TYR A 116 6.05 -22.98 14.64
C TYR A 116 5.11 -23.01 15.85
N GLN A 117 4.01 -22.25 15.86
CA GLN A 117 3.06 -22.27 16.97
C GLN A 117 2.40 -23.65 17.16
N LEU A 118 2.08 -24.36 16.07
CA LEU A 118 1.50 -25.70 16.09
C LEU A 118 2.42 -26.76 16.71
N LYS A 119 3.74 -26.59 16.57
CA LYS A 119 4.73 -27.52 17.12
C LYS A 119 5.04 -27.28 18.59
N ASN A 120 4.87 -26.04 19.06
CA ASN A 120 5.35 -25.59 20.37
C ASN A 120 4.22 -25.18 21.35
N ASN A 121 2.95 -25.28 20.94
CA ASN A 121 1.76 -25.20 21.80
C ASN A 121 0.94 -26.49 21.67
#